data_AF-A0A837CGT3-F1
#
_entry.id   AF-A0A837CGT3-F1
#
_cell.length_a   1.000
_cell.length_b   1.000
_cell.length_c   1.000
_cell.angle_alpha   90.00
_cell.angle_beta   90.00
_cell.angle_gamma   90.00
#
_symmetry.space_group_name_H-M   'P 1'
#
loop_
_entity.id
_entity.type
_entity.pdbx_description
1 polymer ?
#
loop_
_entity_poly.entity_id
_entity_poly.type
_entity_poly.pdbx_seq_one_letter_code
_entity_poly.pdbx_strand_id
1 'polypeptide(L)'
;MKHFPIVVAVMTAALAPTPVSAQSINLTGIYKCVRMCQGNLPAYITQNGTELNLLTEAGQPSRAWPDWYWPATRIWIDAFSQSAVYSPDGMLIQFDNGTIWQRDLGPVPPPPRSRR
;
A
#
# COMPACT_ATOMS: atom_id res chain seq x y z
N MET A 1 -49.18 -21.71 -43.78
CA MET A 1 -48.70 -20.49 -43.10
C MET A 1 -47.48 -20.89 -42.28
N LYS A 2 -46.31 -20.32 -42.56
CA LYS A 2 -45.01 -20.79 -42.05
C LYS A 2 -44.48 -19.72 -41.09
N HIS A 3 -44.46 -20.03 -39.79
CA HIS A 3 -43.99 -19.11 -38.75
C HIS A 3 -42.46 -19.15 -38.68
N PHE A 4 -41.81 -18.00 -38.85
CA PHE A 4 -40.38 -17.85 -38.60
C PHE A 4 -40.17 -17.28 -37.19
N PRO A 5 -39.41 -17.96 -36.31
CA PRO A 5 -39.09 -17.42 -35.00
C PRO A 5 -37.95 -16.38 -35.14
N ILE A 6 -38.21 -15.15 -34.70
CA ILE A 6 -37.18 -14.13 -34.54
C ILE A 6 -36.47 -14.39 -33.21
N VAL A 7 -35.20 -14.80 -33.28
CA VAL A 7 -34.33 -14.92 -32.11
C VAL A 7 -33.69 -13.55 -31.86
N VAL A 8 -34.00 -12.94 -30.71
CA VAL A 8 -33.35 -11.70 -30.27
C VAL A 8 -32.11 -12.08 -29.45
N ALA A 9 -30.93 -11.86 -30.02
CA ALA A 9 -29.66 -12.01 -29.30
C ALA A 9 -29.37 -10.74 -28.49
N VAL A 10 -29.48 -10.84 -27.16
CA VAL A 10 -29.07 -9.76 -26.24
C VAL A 10 -27.56 -9.91 -26.01
N MET A 11 -26.78 -9.04 -26.65
CA MET A 11 -25.34 -8.91 -26.39
C MET A 11 -25.15 -8.09 -25.10
N THR A 12 -24.92 -8.76 -23.97
CA THR A 12 -24.48 -8.10 -22.74
C THR A 12 -23.00 -7.71 -22.90
N ALA A 13 -22.74 -6.44 -23.18
CA ALA A 13 -21.39 -5.88 -23.06
C ALA A 13 -20.99 -5.89 -21.58
N ALA A 14 -20.10 -6.79 -21.19
CA ALA A 14 -19.52 -6.80 -19.85
C ALA A 14 -18.63 -5.54 -19.72
N LEU A 15 -19.12 -4.55 -18.99
CA LEU A 15 -18.29 -3.43 -18.52
C LEU A 15 -17.33 -4.01 -17.48
N ALA A 16 -16.12 -4.38 -17.90
CA ALA A 16 -15.04 -4.68 -16.96
C ALA A 16 -14.67 -3.37 -16.23
N PRO A 17 -14.76 -3.29 -14.90
CA PRO A 17 -14.24 -2.12 -14.19
C PRO A 17 -12.74 -2.05 -14.47
N THR A 18 -12.28 -0.94 -15.03
CA THR A 18 -10.85 -0.65 -15.06
C THR A 18 -10.38 -0.59 -13.60
N PRO A 19 -9.34 -1.35 -13.20
CA PRO A 19 -8.74 -1.13 -11.90
C PRO A 19 -8.12 0.26 -11.95
N VAL A 20 -8.84 1.26 -11.43
CA VAL A 20 -8.23 2.52 -11.01
C VAL A 20 -7.22 2.10 -9.96
N SER A 21 -5.96 2.04 -10.36
CA SER A 21 -4.88 1.72 -9.45
C SER A 21 -4.75 2.87 -8.47
N ALA A 22 -5.45 2.75 -7.35
CA ALA A 22 -5.41 3.72 -6.29
C ALA A 22 -4.88 2.98 -5.06
N GLN A 23 -3.56 2.91 -4.94
CA GLN A 23 -2.99 3.17 -3.62
C GLN A 23 -3.52 4.56 -3.25
N SER A 24 -4.60 4.59 -2.47
CA SER A 24 -5.32 5.82 -2.14
C SER A 24 -4.49 6.72 -1.24
N ILE A 25 -3.43 6.18 -0.64
CA ILE A 25 -2.60 6.83 0.37
C ILE A 25 -1.15 6.85 -0.08
N ASN A 26 -0.50 7.98 0.15
CA ASN A 26 0.93 8.15 -0.07
C ASN A 26 1.72 7.49 1.08
N LEU A 27 2.21 6.28 0.85
CA LEU A 27 3.14 5.53 1.71
C LEU A 27 4.60 5.99 1.58
N THR A 28 4.94 6.91 0.67
CA THR A 28 6.32 7.43 0.53
C THR A 28 6.79 8.10 1.82
N GLY A 29 7.94 7.70 2.35
CA GLY A 29 8.57 8.32 3.50
C GLY A 29 9.48 7.39 4.29
N ILE A 30 9.88 7.87 5.46
CA ILE A 30 10.75 7.17 6.39
C ILE A 30 9.87 6.52 7.47
N TYR A 31 10.22 5.29 7.83
CA TYR A 31 9.54 4.51 8.86
C TYR A 31 10.55 4.00 9.87
N LYS A 32 10.10 3.85 11.12
CA LYS A 32 10.82 3.18 12.18
C LYS A 32 10.11 1.87 12.49
N CYS A 33 10.86 0.79 12.61
CA CYS A 33 10.30 -0.42 13.17
C CYS A 33 10.07 -0.24 14.67
N VAL A 34 8.86 -0.54 15.15
CA VAL A 34 8.46 -0.38 16.56
C VAL A 34 8.10 -1.72 17.22
N ARG A 35 8.00 -2.80 16.45
CA ARG A 35 7.69 -4.15 16.96
C ARG A 35 8.22 -5.22 16.01
N MET A 36 8.76 -6.32 16.57
CA MET A 36 9.26 -7.50 15.84
C MET A 36 10.27 -7.12 14.74
N CYS A 37 11.23 -6.27 15.10
CA CYS A 37 12.23 -5.72 14.19
C CYS A 37 13.38 -6.70 13.96
N GLN A 38 13.85 -6.79 12.72
CA GLN A 38 15.03 -7.58 12.37
C GLN A 38 16.32 -6.74 12.35
N GLY A 39 16.19 -5.41 12.39
CA GLY A 39 17.29 -4.47 12.42
C GLY A 39 16.89 -3.17 13.11
N ASN A 40 17.78 -2.18 13.08
CA ASN A 40 17.61 -0.89 13.77
C ASN A 40 17.86 0.32 12.85
N LEU A 41 17.94 0.10 11.54
CA LEU A 41 18.01 1.19 10.56
C LEU A 41 16.61 1.76 10.33
N PRO A 42 16.48 3.02 9.87
CA PRO A 42 15.23 3.50 9.32
C PRO A 42 14.85 2.67 8.09
N ALA A 43 13.57 2.33 7.97
CA ALA A 43 13.00 1.80 6.75
C ALA A 43 12.58 2.95 5.83
N TYR A 44 12.68 2.75 4.51
CA TYR A 44 12.34 3.75 3.51
C TYR A 44 11.36 3.16 2.53
N ILE A 45 10.34 3.95 2.18
CA ILE A 45 9.38 3.62 1.14
C ILE A 45 9.37 4.76 0.12
N THR A 46 9.46 4.42 -1.16
CA THR A 46 9.27 5.37 -2.27
C THR A 46 8.24 4.81 -3.23
N GLN A 47 7.15 5.54 -3.47
CA GLN A 47 6.18 5.17 -4.49
C GLN A 47 6.58 5.69 -5.87
N ASN A 48 6.48 4.81 -6.87
CA ASN A 48 6.63 5.12 -8.28
C ASN A 48 5.42 4.58 -9.04
N GLY A 49 4.39 5.42 -9.17
CA GLY A 49 3.08 4.98 -9.69
C GLY A 49 2.43 3.97 -8.75
N THR A 50 2.20 2.76 -9.25
CA THR A 50 1.55 1.67 -8.50
C THR A 50 2.55 0.79 -7.76
N GLU A 51 3.83 0.95 -8.04
CA GLU A 51 4.88 0.16 -7.40
C GLU A 51 5.53 0.96 -6.27
N LEU A 52 6.05 0.25 -5.28
CA LEU A 52 6.81 0.80 -4.18
C LEU A 52 8.18 0.16 -4.15
N ASN A 53 9.19 0.98 -3.90
CA ASN A 53 10.53 0.54 -3.53
C ASN A 53 10.66 0.63 -2.01
N LEU A 54 11.08 -0.47 -1.38
CA LEU A 54 11.25 -0.59 0.05
C LEU A 54 12.74 -0.81 0.36
N LEU A 55 13.21 -0.17 1.42
CA LEU A 55 14.43 -0.55 2.12
C LEU A 55 14.03 -0.81 3.57
N THR A 56 14.23 -2.03 4.06
CA THR A 56 13.80 -2.42 5.42
C THR A 56 14.72 -1.88 6.52
N GLU A 57 14.30 -2.03 7.77
CA GLU A 57 15.11 -1.71 8.95
C GLU A 57 16.36 -2.61 9.11
N ALA A 58 16.40 -3.73 8.38
CA ALA A 58 17.55 -4.63 8.28
C ALA A 58 18.46 -4.29 7.08
N GLY A 59 18.14 -3.24 6.30
CA GLY A 59 18.90 -2.85 5.12
C GLY A 59 18.61 -3.71 3.88
N GLN A 60 17.60 -4.57 3.91
CA GLN A 60 17.21 -5.41 2.78
C GLN A 60 16.30 -4.61 1.82
N PRO A 61 16.66 -4.47 0.53
CA PRO A 61 15.81 -3.85 -0.47
C PRO A 61 14.70 -4.80 -0.94
N SER A 62 13.54 -4.26 -1.29
CA SER A 62 12.42 -5.02 -1.85
C SER A 62 11.52 -4.15 -2.73
N ARG A 63 10.66 -4.79 -3.52
CA ARG A 63 9.57 -4.14 -4.25
C ARG A 63 8.25 -4.55 -3.63
N ALA A 64 7.29 -3.64 -3.67
CA ALA A 64 5.92 -3.92 -3.29
C ALA A 64 4.94 -3.27 -4.25
N TRP A 65 3.69 -3.73 -4.20
CA TRP A 65 2.57 -3.21 -5.01
C TRP A 65 1.26 -3.46 -4.24
N PRO A 66 0.10 -2.93 -4.68
CA PRO A 66 -1.17 -3.19 -4.00
C PRO A 66 -1.42 -4.69 -3.96
N ASP A 67 -1.89 -5.19 -2.82
CA ASP A 67 -2.26 -6.60 -2.68
C ASP A 67 -3.36 -6.96 -3.69
N TRP A 68 -3.31 -8.18 -4.24
CA TRP A 68 -4.27 -8.61 -5.25
C TRP A 68 -5.71 -8.64 -4.74
N TYR A 69 -5.90 -9.13 -3.51
CA TYR A 69 -7.22 -9.27 -2.93
C TYR A 69 -7.68 -7.96 -2.31
N TRP A 70 -6.81 -7.29 -1.56
CA TRP A 70 -7.17 -6.11 -0.75
C TRP A 70 -6.33 -4.86 -1.11
N PRO A 71 -6.34 -4.42 -2.39
CA PRO A 71 -5.41 -3.41 -2.91
C PRO A 71 -5.51 -2.04 -2.22
N ALA A 72 -6.70 -1.71 -1.69
CA ALA A 72 -6.97 -0.43 -1.04
C ALA A 72 -6.51 -0.33 0.42
N THR A 73 -6.06 -1.43 1.01
CA THR A 73 -5.64 -1.46 2.44
C THR A 73 -4.36 -2.25 2.68
N ARG A 74 -3.89 -3.01 1.68
CA ARG A 74 -2.71 -3.86 1.81
C ARG A 74 -1.77 -3.70 0.62
N ILE A 75 -0.50 -3.95 0.90
CA ILE A 75 0.57 -4.10 -0.09
C ILE A 75 1.11 -5.53 -0.03
N TRP A 76 1.48 -6.08 -1.17
CA TRP A 76 2.27 -7.31 -1.28
C TRP A 76 3.75 -6.96 -1.38
N ILE A 77 4.61 -7.61 -0.59
CA ILE A 77 6.06 -7.38 -0.59
C ILE A 77 6.77 -8.60 -1.15
N ASP A 78 7.45 -8.41 -2.28
CA ASP A 78 8.02 -9.48 -3.11
C ASP A 78 9.08 -10.31 -2.36
N ALA A 79 10.07 -9.64 -1.78
CA ALA A 79 11.20 -10.33 -1.15
C ALA A 79 10.82 -11.14 0.10
N PHE A 80 9.64 -10.89 0.67
CA PHE A 80 9.17 -11.55 1.90
C PHE A 80 7.98 -12.47 1.68
N SER A 81 7.45 -12.51 0.45
CA SER A 81 6.27 -13.30 0.08
C SER A 81 5.12 -13.17 1.07
N GLN A 82 4.86 -11.93 1.52
CA GLN A 82 3.82 -11.62 2.49
C GLN A 82 3.15 -10.30 2.18
N SER A 83 1.95 -10.13 2.73
CA SER A 83 1.26 -8.85 2.68
C SER A 83 1.56 -8.02 3.93
N ALA A 84 1.25 -6.74 3.84
CA ALA A 84 1.19 -5.84 4.98
C ALA A 84 -0.03 -4.94 4.87
N VAL A 85 -0.73 -4.74 5.98
CA VAL A 85 -1.83 -3.78 6.08
C VAL A 85 -1.28 -2.40 6.44
N TYR A 86 -1.78 -1.36 5.80
CA TYR A 86 -1.47 0.02 6.14
C TYR A 86 -2.68 0.75 6.72
N SER A 87 -2.44 1.65 7.66
CA SER A 87 -3.50 2.48 8.21
C SER A 87 -4.02 3.50 7.19
N PRO A 88 -5.28 3.97 7.29
CA PRO A 88 -5.86 4.95 6.36
C PRO A 88 -5.12 6.30 6.30
N ASP A 89 -4.34 6.63 7.34
CA ASP A 89 -3.49 7.82 7.40
C ASP A 89 -2.05 7.55 6.93
N GLY A 90 -1.71 6.31 6.57
CA GLY A 90 -0.37 5.89 6.14
C GLY A 90 0.69 5.93 7.25
N MET A 91 0.27 6.07 8.53
CA MET A 91 1.16 6.20 9.68
C MET A 91 1.69 4.86 10.19
N LEU A 92 0.94 3.77 10.00
CA LEU A 92 1.31 2.43 10.44
C LEU A 92 1.26 1.46 9.28
N ILE A 93 2.24 0.55 9.25
CA ILE A 93 2.26 -0.61 8.37
C ILE A 93 2.53 -1.83 9.22
N GLN A 94 1.63 -2.80 9.21
CA GLN A 94 1.77 -4.06 9.93
C GLN A 94 1.90 -5.20 8.92
N PHE A 95 3.03 -5.90 8.99
CA PHE A 95 3.34 -7.07 8.19
C PHE A 95 2.67 -8.31 8.78
N ASP A 96 2.36 -9.29 7.94
CA ASP A 96 1.68 -10.52 8.37
C ASP A 96 2.52 -11.34 9.38
N ASN A 97 3.84 -11.22 9.35
CA ASN A 97 4.75 -11.80 10.35
C ASN A 97 4.75 -11.06 11.72
N GLY A 98 4.01 -9.96 11.85
CA GLY A 98 3.90 -9.17 13.08
C GLY A 98 4.87 -8.00 13.21
N THR A 99 5.76 -7.78 12.23
CA THR A 99 6.59 -6.57 12.18
C THR A 99 5.69 -5.34 12.02
N ILE A 100 5.95 -4.28 12.78
CA ILE A 100 5.21 -3.01 12.67
C ILE A 100 6.18 -1.88 12.39
N TRP A 101 5.89 -1.16 11.33
CA TRP A 101 6.55 0.08 10.96
C TRP A 101 5.63 1.27 11.27
N GLN A 102 6.20 2.27 11.93
CA GLN A 102 5.55 3.54 12.21
C GLN A 102 6.26 4.65 11.45
N ARG A 103 5.51 5.49 10.75
CA ARG A 103 6.05 6.61 9.98
C ARG A 103 6.76 7.59 10.90
N ASP A 104 7.99 7.94 10.52
CA ASP A 104 8.77 8.96 11.19
C ASP A 104 8.52 10.33 10.53
N LEU A 105 7.85 11.22 11.26
CA LEU A 105 7.59 12.60 10.82
C LEU A 105 8.73 13.57 11.15
N GLY A 106 9.80 13.07 11.76
CA GLY A 106 10.89 13.88 12.27
C GLY A 106 10.51 14.63 13.56
N PRO A 107 11.40 15.51 14.05
CA PRO A 107 11.16 16.29 15.26
C PRO A 107 10.00 17.26 15.07
N VAL A 108 9.08 17.29 16.05
CA VAL A 108 8.06 18.35 16.11
C VAL A 108 8.77 19.70 16.28
N PRO A 109 8.44 20.74 15.50
CA PRO A 109 9.02 22.06 15.67
C PRO A 109 8.85 22.56 17.11
N PRO A 110 9.85 23.24 17.71
CA PRO A 110 9.68 23.81 19.03
C PRO A 110 8.52 24.81 19.02
N PRO A 111 7.72 24.90 20.10
CA PRO A 111 6.62 25.85 20.17
C PRO A 111 7.15 27.27 19.95
N PRO A 112 6.40 28.14 19.25
CA PRO A 112 6.82 29.52 19.05
C PRO A 112 7.07 30.18 20.42
N ARG A 113 8.29 30.67 20.65
CA ARG A 113 8.62 31.41 21.88
C ARG A 113 7.76 32.67 21.91
N SER A 114 6.80 32.72 22.82
CA SER A 114 6.07 33.96 23.14
C SER A 114 7.10 34.99 23.62
N ARG A 115 7.35 36.02 22.80
CA ARG A 115 8.04 37.23 23.27
C ARG A 115 7.06 37.96 24.19
N ARG A 116 7.37 37.98 25.49
CA ARG A 116 6.75 38.93 26.43
C ARG A 116 7.48 40.25 26.35
#